data_AF-A0AAD5H4S8-F1
#
_entry.id   AF-A0AAD5H4S8-F1
#
_cell.length_a   1.000
_cell.length_b   1.000
_cell.length_c   1.000
_cell.angle_alpha   90.00
_cell.angle_beta   90.00
_cell.angle_gamma   90.00
#
_symmetry.space_group_name_H-M   'P 1'
#
loop_
_entity.id
_entity.type
_entity.pdbx_description
1 polymer ?
#
loop_
_entity_poly.entity_id
_entity_poly.type
_entity_poly.pdbx_seq_one_letter_code
_entity_poly.pdbx_strand_id
1 'polypeptide(L)'
;MAAAAQDARAPSYILQLSMLKASSAPSLLLAALLLGTSVWEALGGSRLVGSADLQVGTTLFDALVDMVRRLVKDAVDSLKEAASGGDPSFSLTQLQSVLQDVRTLERGTGNRSHWSRVLARVPHAVAAARSVAPLLLDHWCCPVAQEVAQLEMAKAAARRSCAYLRCANLGGEGGPAAGEGVGSKRCSACRAVWYCGTACSHAGWRAGHRHVCAALGAERQERKARRRQQAAAATGGAGAEER
;
A
#
# COMPACT_ATOMS: atom_id res chain seq x y z
N MET A 1 2.53 7.67 -53.48
CA MET A 1 1.20 7.32 -52.93
C MET A 1 1.31 6.01 -52.15
N ALA A 2 1.65 6.11 -50.86
CA ALA A 2 1.47 5.02 -49.90
C ALA A 2 1.08 5.68 -48.58
N ALA A 3 -0.20 5.54 -48.23
CA ALA A 3 -0.77 5.91 -46.95
C ALA A 3 -0.80 4.68 -46.02
N ALA A 4 -1.07 4.94 -44.74
CA ALA A 4 -1.28 4.00 -43.61
C ALA A 4 -0.02 3.70 -42.78
N ALA A 5 -0.02 3.70 -41.45
CA ALA A 5 -1.10 3.86 -40.47
C ALA A 5 -0.51 4.51 -39.21
N GLN A 6 -1.11 5.61 -38.73
CA GLN A 6 -0.81 6.17 -37.42
C GLN A 6 -1.63 5.42 -36.37
N ASP A 7 -0.91 4.82 -35.42
CA ASP A 7 -1.41 3.99 -34.33
C ASP A 7 -2.16 4.85 -33.30
N ALA A 8 -3.49 4.83 -33.37
CA ALA A 8 -4.39 5.55 -32.48
C ALA A 8 -4.65 4.79 -31.16
N ARG A 9 -3.59 4.38 -30.44
CA ARG A 9 -3.68 3.82 -29.09
C ARG A 9 -3.35 4.86 -28.02
N ALA A 10 -4.21 5.85 -27.86
CA ALA A 10 -4.24 6.66 -26.64
C ALA A 10 -5.68 7.10 -26.32
N PRO A 11 -6.43 6.29 -25.54
CA PRO A 11 -7.15 6.89 -24.41
C PRO A 11 -7.25 6.00 -23.14
N SER A 12 -6.41 4.97 -22.97
CA SER A 12 -6.51 4.05 -21.81
C SER A 12 -5.91 4.60 -20.50
N TYR A 13 -4.89 5.49 -20.58
CA TYR A 13 -4.12 5.89 -19.40
C TYR A 13 -4.87 6.85 -18.45
N ILE A 14 -5.79 7.66 -18.97
CA ILE A 14 -6.55 8.64 -18.16
C ILE A 14 -7.55 7.96 -17.21
N LEU A 15 -8.10 6.78 -17.60
CA LEU A 15 -9.00 6.02 -16.73
C LEU A 15 -8.26 5.20 -15.66
N GLN A 16 -7.01 4.79 -15.92
CA GLN A 16 -6.17 4.11 -14.91
C GLN A 16 -5.76 5.05 -13.77
N LEU A 17 -5.50 6.34 -14.06
CA LEU A 17 -5.19 7.35 -13.04
C LEU A 17 -6.34 7.58 -12.04
N SER A 18 -7.60 7.42 -12.45
CA SER A 18 -8.77 7.50 -11.54
C SER A 18 -8.88 6.32 -10.58
N MET A 19 -8.37 5.14 -10.93
CA MET A 19 -8.30 3.99 -10.02
C MET A 19 -7.14 4.14 -9.00
N LEU A 20 -6.01 4.73 -9.43
CA LEU A 20 -4.89 5.11 -8.55
C LEU A 20 -5.25 6.19 -7.51
N LYS A 21 -6.27 7.01 -7.76
CA LYS A 21 -6.80 7.99 -6.78
C LYS A 21 -7.54 7.35 -5.60
N ALA A 22 -7.96 6.08 -5.69
CA ALA A 22 -8.63 5.37 -4.60
C ALA A 22 -7.67 4.55 -3.72
N SER A 23 -6.42 4.35 -4.16
CA SER A 23 -5.34 3.70 -3.42
C SER A 23 -4.41 4.77 -2.86
N SER A 24 -4.63 5.18 -1.61
CA SER A 24 -4.10 6.43 -1.06
C SER A 24 -2.64 6.39 -0.61
N ALA A 25 -1.91 5.29 -0.76
CA ALA A 25 -0.51 5.20 -0.31
C ALA A 25 0.51 5.23 -1.48
N PRO A 26 0.35 4.45 -2.56
CA PRO A 26 1.40 4.33 -3.58
C PRO A 26 1.52 5.57 -4.48
N SER A 27 0.40 6.23 -4.75
CA SER A 27 0.33 7.44 -5.59
C SER A 27 0.87 8.68 -4.87
N LEU A 28 0.66 8.78 -3.55
CA LEU A 28 1.28 9.83 -2.72
C LEU A 28 2.79 9.63 -2.58
N LEU A 29 3.24 8.38 -2.53
CA LEU A 29 4.65 8.01 -2.44
C LEU A 29 5.41 8.41 -3.72
N LEU A 30 4.85 8.09 -4.88
CA LEU A 30 5.41 8.49 -6.17
C LEU A 30 5.40 10.03 -6.33
N ALA A 31 4.30 10.68 -5.94
CA ALA A 31 4.20 12.13 -5.97
C ALA A 31 5.19 12.81 -5.01
N ALA A 32 5.38 12.28 -3.80
CA ALA A 32 6.35 12.79 -2.83
C ALA A 32 7.79 12.63 -3.31
N LEU A 33 8.13 11.51 -3.96
CA LEU A 33 9.44 11.32 -4.59
C LEU A 33 9.66 12.33 -5.71
N LEU A 34 8.69 12.51 -6.61
CA LEU A 34 8.81 13.46 -7.71
C LEU A 34 8.88 14.92 -7.21
N LEU A 35 7.98 15.31 -6.31
CA LEU A 35 7.96 16.66 -5.73
C LEU A 35 9.20 16.93 -4.89
N GLY A 36 9.67 15.95 -4.10
CA GLY A 36 10.90 16.08 -3.32
C GLY A 36 12.12 16.37 -4.19
N THR A 37 12.21 15.71 -5.36
CA THR A 37 13.31 15.96 -6.31
C THR A 37 13.22 17.34 -6.97
N SER A 38 12.02 17.77 -7.37
CA SER A 38 11.80 19.09 -7.95
C SER A 38 12.01 20.22 -6.94
N VAL A 39 11.61 20.03 -5.69
CA VAL A 39 11.86 20.98 -4.59
C VAL A 39 13.36 21.06 -4.28
N TRP A 40 14.06 19.94 -4.25
CA TRP A 40 15.52 19.92 -4.06
C TRP A 40 16.26 20.66 -5.17
N GLU A 41 15.89 20.43 -6.43
CA GLU A 41 16.43 21.13 -7.59
C GLU A 41 16.10 22.63 -7.55
N ALA A 42 14.84 22.99 -7.22
CA ALA A 42 14.37 24.38 -7.16
C ALA A 42 15.01 25.19 -6.03
N LEU A 43 15.28 24.56 -4.89
CA LEU A 43 16.00 25.19 -3.76
C LEU A 43 17.51 25.35 -4.03
N GLY A 44 17.98 24.89 -5.20
CA GLY A 44 19.39 24.97 -5.59
C GLY A 44 20.27 24.31 -4.55
N GLY A 45 20.03 23.02 -4.26
CA GLY A 45 20.56 22.26 -3.12
C GLY A 45 22.05 22.40 -2.78
N SER A 46 22.88 22.97 -3.66
CA SER A 46 24.26 23.41 -3.40
C SER A 46 24.37 24.71 -2.58
N ARG A 47 23.37 25.59 -2.56
CA ARG A 47 23.37 26.89 -1.85
C ARG A 47 23.00 26.79 -0.37
N LEU A 48 22.20 25.79 0.01
CA LEU A 48 21.75 25.58 1.39
C LEU A 48 22.83 25.01 2.34
N VAL A 49 23.96 24.54 1.79
CA VAL A 49 25.05 23.94 2.59
C VAL A 49 25.90 25.01 3.31
N GLY A 50 25.75 26.29 2.96
CA GLY A 50 26.63 27.38 3.45
C GLY A 50 26.10 28.26 4.59
N SER A 51 24.81 28.25 4.93
CA SER A 51 24.25 29.18 5.93
C SER A 51 24.30 28.62 7.36
N ALA A 52 24.79 29.39 8.33
CA ALA A 52 24.99 28.94 9.71
C ALA A 52 23.70 28.70 10.54
N ASP A 53 22.54 29.20 10.10
CA ASP A 53 21.25 29.10 10.83
C ASP A 53 20.50 27.77 10.61
N LEU A 54 21.17 26.65 10.84
CA LEU A 54 20.72 25.33 10.37
C LEU A 54 20.02 24.42 11.41
N GLN A 55 19.62 24.91 12.59
CA GLN A 55 18.91 24.05 13.56
C GLN A 55 17.51 23.63 13.08
N VAL A 56 16.78 24.50 12.38
CA VAL A 56 15.49 24.14 11.75
C VAL A 56 15.72 23.23 10.52
N GLY A 57 16.89 23.34 9.89
CA GLY A 57 17.27 22.50 8.75
C GLY A 57 17.48 21.03 9.12
N THR A 58 18.02 20.73 10.30
CA THR A 58 18.32 19.35 10.69
C THR A 58 17.06 18.53 10.95
N THR A 59 16.03 19.08 11.60
CA THR A 59 14.79 18.32 11.91
C THR A 59 13.98 18.01 10.67
N LEU A 60 13.83 18.98 9.75
CA LEU A 60 13.16 18.76 8.47
C LEU A 60 13.93 17.77 7.60
N PHE A 61 15.26 17.86 7.61
CA PHE A 61 16.10 16.93 6.86
C PHE A 61 16.04 15.51 7.43
N ASP A 62 16.13 15.35 8.75
CA ASP A 62 15.99 14.05 9.41
C ASP A 62 14.62 13.43 9.11
N ALA A 63 13.56 14.24 9.11
CA ALA A 63 12.22 13.80 8.72
C ALA A 63 12.16 13.39 7.24
N LEU A 64 12.82 14.12 6.34
CA LEU A 64 12.90 13.78 4.91
C LEU A 64 13.69 12.48 4.70
N VAL A 65 14.81 12.29 5.40
CA VAL A 65 15.61 11.06 5.35
C VAL A 65 14.82 9.88 5.90
N ASP A 66 14.11 10.03 7.02
CA ASP A 66 13.25 8.96 7.56
C ASP A 66 12.10 8.63 6.61
N MET A 67 11.52 9.63 5.96
CA MET A 67 10.51 9.44 4.93
C MET A 67 11.09 8.62 3.77
N VAL A 68 12.18 9.07 3.12
CA VAL A 68 12.83 8.35 2.01
C VAL A 68 13.22 6.93 2.42
N ARG A 69 13.71 6.73 3.65
CA ARG A 69 14.01 5.41 4.21
C ARG A 69 12.80 4.49 4.21
N ARG A 70 11.66 4.95 4.75
CA ARG A 70 10.41 4.18 4.75
C ARG A 70 9.97 3.86 3.33
N LEU A 71 10.04 4.84 2.42
CA LEU A 71 9.65 4.65 1.03
C LEU A 71 10.48 3.57 0.34
N VAL A 72 11.81 3.61 0.48
CA VAL A 72 12.68 2.63 -0.17
C VAL A 72 12.52 1.24 0.47
N LYS A 73 12.34 1.17 1.79
CA LYS A 73 12.06 -0.09 2.46
C LYS A 73 10.78 -0.74 1.95
N ASP A 74 9.68 0.01 1.91
CA ASP A 74 8.37 -0.47 1.45
C ASP A 74 8.42 -0.90 -0.03
N ALA A 75 9.13 -0.14 -0.88
CA ALA A 75 9.35 -0.48 -2.27
C ALA A 75 10.13 -1.78 -2.44
N VAL A 76 11.19 -1.97 -1.64
CA VAL A 76 12.01 -3.18 -1.67
C VAL A 76 11.22 -4.39 -1.20
N ASP A 77 10.49 -4.28 -0.10
CA ASP A 77 9.72 -5.39 0.43
C ASP A 77 8.60 -5.78 -0.56
N SER A 78 7.97 -4.79 -1.22
CA SER A 78 7.02 -5.04 -2.32
C SER A 78 7.66 -5.79 -3.51
N LEU A 79 8.89 -5.41 -3.89
CA LEU A 79 9.60 -6.05 -5.00
C LEU A 79 10.10 -7.46 -4.66
N LYS A 80 10.43 -7.74 -3.40
CA LYS A 80 10.76 -9.10 -2.96
C LYS A 80 9.55 -10.02 -3.06
N GLU A 81 8.40 -9.57 -2.58
CA GLU A 81 7.13 -10.33 -2.69
C GLU A 81 6.78 -10.60 -4.16
N ALA A 82 6.95 -9.60 -5.03
CA ALA A 82 6.75 -9.76 -6.47
C ALA A 82 7.74 -10.77 -7.10
N ALA A 83 9.02 -10.72 -6.70
CA ALA A 83 10.05 -11.64 -7.20
C ALA A 83 9.81 -13.09 -6.76
N SER A 84 9.27 -13.31 -5.55
CA SER A 84 8.84 -14.63 -5.07
C SER A 84 7.69 -15.21 -5.91
N GLY A 85 6.95 -14.37 -6.65
CA GLY A 85 5.90 -14.77 -7.58
C GLY A 85 6.38 -15.33 -8.93
N GLY A 86 7.69 -15.39 -9.17
CA GLY A 86 8.26 -16.15 -10.30
C GLY A 86 8.46 -15.38 -11.60
N ASP A 87 8.50 -14.04 -11.60
CA ASP A 87 8.94 -13.27 -12.77
C ASP A 87 10.43 -12.89 -12.64
N PRO A 88 11.34 -13.57 -13.38
CA PRO A 88 12.79 -13.38 -13.27
C PRO A 88 13.32 -12.18 -14.06
N SER A 89 12.46 -11.40 -14.72
CA SER A 89 12.89 -10.29 -15.58
C SER A 89 13.42 -9.07 -14.80
N PHE A 90 13.23 -9.04 -13.48
CA PHE A 90 13.75 -7.99 -12.63
C PHE A 90 15.17 -8.31 -12.15
N SER A 91 16.15 -7.48 -12.52
CA SER A 91 17.53 -7.61 -12.05
C SER A 91 17.59 -7.31 -10.55
N LEU A 92 17.57 -8.36 -9.72
CA LEU A 92 17.87 -8.33 -8.28
C LEU A 92 19.12 -7.49 -7.96
N THR A 93 20.07 -7.46 -8.89
CA THR A 93 21.32 -6.70 -8.83
C THR A 93 21.09 -5.19 -8.78
N GLN A 94 20.17 -4.64 -9.59
CA GLN A 94 19.83 -3.21 -9.54
C GLN A 94 19.21 -2.86 -8.18
N LEU A 95 18.26 -3.66 -7.71
CA LEU A 95 17.61 -3.45 -6.40
C LEU A 95 18.62 -3.51 -5.24
N GLN A 96 19.55 -4.47 -5.29
CA GLN A 96 20.61 -4.59 -4.30
C GLN A 96 21.53 -3.37 -4.26
N SER A 97 21.85 -2.77 -5.42
CA SER A 97 22.62 -1.53 -5.48
C SER A 97 21.88 -0.38 -4.79
N VAL A 98 20.59 -0.19 -5.09
CA VAL A 98 19.75 0.85 -4.44
C VAL A 98 19.71 0.64 -2.93
N LEU A 99 19.56 -0.60 -2.49
CA LEU A 99 19.54 -0.96 -1.08
C LEU A 99 20.86 -0.69 -0.36
N GLN A 100 21.99 -0.96 -1.00
CA GLN A 100 23.30 -0.64 -0.45
C GLN A 100 23.47 0.88 -0.31
N ASP A 101 23.04 1.65 -1.31
CA ASP A 101 23.06 3.11 -1.25
C ASP A 101 22.19 3.63 -0.09
N VAL A 102 20.99 3.11 0.10
CA VAL A 102 20.14 3.53 1.24
C VAL A 102 20.74 3.13 2.59
N ARG A 103 21.27 1.91 2.74
CA ARG A 103 21.93 1.48 3.98
C ARG A 103 23.17 2.30 4.32
N THR A 104 23.86 2.84 3.32
CA THR A 104 24.99 3.74 3.56
C THR A 104 24.53 5.11 4.03
N LEU A 105 23.37 5.59 3.58
CA LEU A 105 22.74 6.81 4.09
C LEU A 105 22.31 6.65 5.56
N GLU A 106 21.84 5.47 5.96
CA GLU A 106 21.42 5.18 7.34
C GLU A 106 22.55 5.29 8.36
N ARG A 107 23.79 4.97 7.98
CA ARG A 107 24.91 4.82 8.94
C ARG A 107 25.54 6.12 9.42
N GLY A 108 25.11 7.29 8.95
CA GLY A 108 25.77 8.54 9.37
C GLY A 108 24.86 9.72 9.68
N THR A 109 23.64 9.50 10.15
CA THR A 109 22.71 10.58 10.55
C THR A 109 23.08 11.30 11.86
N GLY A 110 24.35 11.26 12.31
CA GLY A 110 24.77 11.86 13.59
C GLY A 110 25.82 12.97 13.50
N ASN A 111 26.43 13.23 12.34
CA ASN A 111 27.58 14.16 12.25
C ASN A 111 27.44 15.11 11.05
N ARG A 112 27.65 16.42 11.26
CA ARG A 112 27.56 17.42 10.19
C ARG A 112 28.50 17.17 9.00
N SER A 113 29.69 16.63 9.26
CA SER A 113 30.65 16.22 8.22
C SER A 113 30.16 15.05 7.35
N HIS A 114 29.05 14.40 7.73
CA HIS A 114 28.40 13.37 6.94
C HIS A 114 27.41 13.95 5.93
N TRP A 115 26.91 15.18 6.12
CA TRP A 115 25.91 15.78 5.24
C TRP A 115 26.38 15.91 3.79
N SER A 116 27.61 16.37 3.56
CA SER A 116 28.16 16.47 2.20
C SER A 116 28.19 15.10 1.50
N ARG A 117 28.49 14.03 2.23
CA ARG A 117 28.50 12.65 1.71
C ARG A 117 27.10 12.11 1.44
N VAL A 118 26.13 12.43 2.29
CA VAL A 118 24.71 12.11 2.09
C VAL A 118 24.17 12.82 0.86
N LEU A 119 24.38 14.15 0.77
CA LEU A 119 23.91 14.98 -0.34
C LEU A 119 24.55 14.57 -1.68
N ALA A 120 25.83 14.21 -1.68
CA ALA A 120 26.49 13.68 -2.88
C ALA A 120 25.87 12.38 -3.41
N ARG A 121 25.18 11.61 -2.56
CA ARG A 121 24.51 10.35 -2.93
C ARG A 121 23.05 10.52 -3.33
N VAL A 122 22.42 11.65 -3.01
CA VAL A 122 21.02 11.92 -3.36
C VAL A 122 20.75 11.75 -4.86
N PRO A 123 21.58 12.26 -5.80
CA PRO A 123 21.34 12.07 -7.24
C PRO A 123 21.31 10.59 -7.64
N HIS A 124 22.17 9.76 -7.07
CA HIS A 124 22.20 8.31 -7.33
C HIS A 124 20.95 7.62 -6.81
N ALA A 125 20.53 7.93 -5.58
CA ALA A 125 19.30 7.40 -4.99
C ALA A 125 18.06 7.82 -5.80
N VAL A 126 18.03 9.06 -6.30
CA VAL A 126 16.94 9.57 -7.15
C VAL A 126 16.92 8.87 -8.51
N ALA A 127 18.07 8.68 -9.16
CA ALA A 127 18.16 7.96 -10.43
C ALA A 127 17.70 6.50 -10.28
N ALA A 128 18.11 5.85 -9.20
CA ALA A 128 17.65 4.52 -8.79
C ALA A 128 16.13 4.47 -8.57
N ALA A 129 15.56 5.44 -7.84
CA ALA A 129 14.12 5.50 -7.64
C ALA A 129 13.37 5.68 -8.97
N ARG A 130 13.89 6.51 -9.88
CA ARG A 130 13.31 6.72 -11.22
C ARG A 130 13.33 5.46 -12.07
N SER A 131 14.36 4.61 -11.98
CA SER A 131 14.41 3.36 -12.74
C SER A 131 13.46 2.29 -12.19
N VAL A 132 13.22 2.28 -10.87
CA VAL A 132 12.31 1.33 -10.21
C VAL A 132 10.84 1.75 -10.31
N ALA A 133 10.56 3.05 -10.38
CA ALA A 133 9.22 3.62 -10.46
C ALA A 133 8.29 3.00 -11.53
N PRO A 134 8.68 2.86 -12.81
CA PRO A 134 7.81 2.26 -13.82
C PRO A 134 7.49 0.79 -13.54
N LEU A 135 8.43 0.05 -12.94
CA LEU A 135 8.26 -1.37 -12.63
C LEU A 135 7.29 -1.58 -11.48
N LEU A 136 7.36 -0.73 -10.45
CA LEU A 136 6.35 -0.69 -9.39
C LEU A 136 4.97 -0.33 -9.95
N LEU A 137 4.92 0.63 -10.88
CA LEU A 137 3.67 1.03 -11.51
C LEU A 137 3.06 -0.12 -12.34
N ASP A 138 3.88 -0.82 -13.12
CA ASP A 138 3.45 -1.99 -13.89
C ASP A 138 2.95 -3.11 -12.96
N HIS A 139 3.67 -3.38 -11.88
CA HIS A 139 3.25 -4.34 -10.86
C HIS A 139 1.91 -3.96 -10.22
N TRP A 140 1.71 -2.70 -9.84
CA TRP A 140 0.42 -2.23 -9.28
C TRP A 140 -0.70 -2.17 -10.33
N CYS A 141 -0.37 -2.04 -11.60
CA CYS A 141 -1.31 -2.15 -12.70
C CYS A 141 -1.69 -3.60 -13.04
N CYS A 142 -0.91 -4.58 -12.58
CA CYS A 142 -1.20 -5.99 -12.79
C CYS A 142 -2.53 -6.38 -12.12
N PRO A 143 -3.50 -6.99 -12.85
CA PRO A 143 -4.80 -7.36 -12.30
C PRO A 143 -4.72 -8.24 -11.04
N VAL A 144 -3.77 -9.17 -11.02
CA VAL A 144 -3.58 -10.08 -9.87
C VAL A 144 -3.20 -9.30 -8.60
N ALA A 145 -2.26 -8.35 -8.71
CA ALA A 145 -1.87 -7.51 -7.59
C ALA A 145 -3.03 -6.63 -7.11
N GLN A 146 -3.85 -6.12 -8.03
CA GLN A 146 -5.03 -5.33 -7.71
C GLN A 146 -6.09 -6.15 -6.97
N GLU A 147 -6.34 -7.39 -7.38
CA GLU A 147 -7.30 -8.28 -6.71
C GLU A 147 -6.88 -8.59 -5.27
N VAL A 148 -5.60 -8.90 -5.05
CA VAL A 148 -5.04 -9.11 -3.70
C VAL A 148 -5.19 -7.85 -2.85
N ALA A 149 -4.82 -6.69 -3.38
CA ALA A 149 -4.93 -5.42 -2.68
C ALA A 149 -6.40 -5.05 -2.35
N GLN A 150 -7.33 -5.29 -3.30
CA GLN A 150 -8.76 -5.08 -3.08
C GLN A 150 -9.31 -6.00 -2.00
N LEU A 151 -8.91 -7.28 -1.99
CA LEU A 151 -9.33 -8.24 -0.98
C LEU A 151 -8.82 -7.83 0.41
N GLU A 152 -7.54 -7.47 0.54
CA GLU A 152 -6.97 -7.01 1.82
C GLU A 152 -7.63 -5.73 2.33
N MET A 153 -7.87 -4.75 1.45
CA MET A 153 -8.63 -3.54 1.80
C MET A 153 -10.05 -3.89 2.26
N ALA A 154 -10.70 -4.86 1.61
CA ALA A 154 -12.04 -5.29 2.00
C ALA A 154 -12.06 -6.04 3.34
N LYS A 155 -11.03 -6.84 3.64
CA LYS A 155 -10.84 -7.46 4.97
C LYS A 155 -10.63 -6.41 6.05
N ALA A 156 -9.84 -5.37 5.78
CA ALA A 156 -9.67 -4.25 6.70
C ALA A 156 -10.99 -3.49 6.90
N ALA A 157 -11.74 -3.22 5.82
CA ALA A 157 -13.06 -2.60 5.89
C ALA A 157 -14.07 -3.44 6.67
N ALA A 158 -14.00 -4.76 6.58
CA ALA A 158 -14.86 -5.69 7.32
C ALA A 158 -14.68 -5.62 8.84
N ARG A 159 -13.52 -5.13 9.32
CA ARG A 159 -13.23 -4.92 10.75
C ARG A 159 -13.77 -3.59 11.29
N ARG A 160 -14.23 -2.68 10.43
CA ARG A 160 -14.84 -1.39 10.82
C ARG A 160 -16.33 -1.58 11.13
N SER A 161 -16.91 -0.63 11.86
CA SER A 161 -18.37 -0.59 12.14
C SER A 161 -19.22 -0.47 10.87
N CYS A 162 -18.68 0.18 9.83
CA CYS A 162 -19.28 0.22 8.49
C CYS A 162 -18.20 -0.04 7.43
N ALA A 163 -18.46 -0.97 6.52
CA ALA A 163 -17.55 -1.35 5.45
C ALA A 163 -17.50 -0.34 4.29
N TYR A 164 -18.45 0.60 4.21
CA TYR A 164 -18.35 1.69 3.26
C TYR A 164 -17.28 2.68 3.73
N LEU A 165 -16.12 2.68 3.06
CA LEU A 165 -14.93 3.41 3.53
C LEU A 165 -15.14 4.92 3.71
N ARG A 166 -16.08 5.50 2.94
CA ARG A 166 -16.44 6.93 2.99
C ARG A 166 -17.60 7.25 3.95
N CYS A 167 -18.06 6.26 4.72
CA CYS A 167 -19.09 6.48 5.73
C CYS A 167 -18.55 7.39 6.84
N ALA A 168 -19.20 8.55 7.04
CA ALA A 168 -18.86 9.49 8.10
C ALA A 168 -19.28 9.00 9.50
N ASN A 169 -20.21 8.03 9.57
CA ASN A 169 -20.62 7.39 10.83
C ASN A 169 -19.52 6.43 11.32
N LEU A 170 -18.43 7.00 11.84
CA LEU A 170 -17.40 6.28 12.58
C LEU A 170 -17.88 5.94 14.01
N GLY A 171 -18.98 6.52 14.48
CA GLY A 171 -19.48 6.39 15.86
C GLY A 171 -20.92 5.92 15.99
N GLY A 172 -21.48 5.22 15.00
CA GLY A 172 -22.78 4.56 15.21
C GLY A 172 -22.68 3.60 16.39
N GLU A 173 -23.69 3.59 17.26
CA GLU A 173 -23.80 2.90 18.58
C GLU A 173 -23.63 1.36 18.55
N GLY A 174 -23.00 0.80 17.53
CA GLY A 174 -22.51 -0.57 17.58
C GLY A 174 -21.34 -0.67 18.53
N GLY A 175 -21.51 -1.52 19.54
CA GLY A 175 -20.49 -1.82 20.55
C GLY A 175 -19.14 -2.28 19.99
N PRO A 176 -18.22 -2.72 20.85
CA PRO A 176 -16.81 -2.95 20.51
C PRO A 176 -16.58 -3.98 19.38
N ALA A 177 -17.60 -4.75 18.99
CA ALA A 177 -17.60 -5.57 17.81
C ALA A 177 -18.41 -4.94 16.67
N ALA A 178 -17.79 -4.82 15.49
CA ALA A 178 -18.48 -4.46 14.26
C ALA A 178 -19.77 -5.28 14.09
N GLY A 179 -20.92 -4.58 14.15
CA GLY A 179 -22.24 -5.13 13.89
C GLY A 179 -23.09 -5.57 15.07
N GLU A 180 -22.74 -5.19 16.30
CA GLU A 180 -23.61 -5.40 17.47
C GLU A 180 -24.52 -4.18 17.77
N GLY A 181 -24.59 -3.20 16.86
CA GLY A 181 -25.45 -2.01 17.00
C GLY A 181 -26.81 -2.14 16.36
N VAL A 182 -27.82 -1.53 16.99
CA VAL A 182 -29.17 -1.34 16.42
C VAL A 182 -29.03 -0.74 15.01
N GLY A 183 -29.61 -1.41 14.01
CA GLY A 183 -29.59 -0.96 12.61
C GLY A 183 -28.41 -1.45 11.76
N SER A 184 -27.44 -2.16 12.32
CA SER A 184 -26.33 -2.75 11.54
C SER A 184 -26.81 -3.92 10.69
N LYS A 185 -26.66 -3.83 9.37
CA LYS A 185 -27.03 -4.90 8.42
C LYS A 185 -25.77 -5.56 7.86
N ARG A 186 -25.68 -6.89 7.99
CA ARG A 186 -24.65 -7.67 7.27
C ARG A 186 -24.97 -7.72 5.79
N CYS A 187 -23.95 -7.80 4.96
CA CYS A 187 -24.14 -8.27 3.59
C CYS A 187 -24.77 -9.68 3.61
N SER A 188 -25.89 -9.86 2.92
CA SER A 188 -26.64 -11.13 2.92
C SER A 188 -25.85 -12.29 2.31
N ALA A 189 -25.03 -11.99 1.29
CA ALA A 189 -24.20 -12.96 0.57
C ALA A 189 -22.97 -13.40 1.38
N CYS A 190 -21.98 -12.52 1.58
CA CYS A 190 -20.73 -12.91 2.24
C CYS A 190 -20.83 -13.01 3.76
N ARG A 191 -21.77 -12.26 4.38
CA ARG A 191 -21.94 -12.13 5.84
C ARG A 191 -20.65 -11.78 6.60
N ALA A 192 -19.66 -11.22 5.89
CA ALA A 192 -18.35 -10.85 6.41
C ALA A 192 -18.26 -9.35 6.73
N VAL A 193 -19.00 -8.51 6.00
CA VAL A 193 -19.02 -7.06 6.16
C VAL A 193 -20.33 -6.56 6.75
N TRP A 194 -20.27 -5.40 7.38
CA TRP A 194 -21.40 -4.70 7.99
C TRP A 194 -21.60 -3.32 7.40
N TYR A 195 -22.85 -2.87 7.37
CA TYR A 195 -23.21 -1.52 6.97
C TYR A 195 -24.18 -0.93 8.00
N CYS A 196 -24.07 0.37 8.26
CA CYS A 196 -25.00 1.08 9.15
C CYS A 196 -26.40 1.26 8.55
N GLY A 197 -26.59 0.96 7.25
CA GLY A 197 -27.87 1.11 6.56
C GLY A 197 -27.79 0.71 5.08
N THR A 198 -28.94 0.69 4.42
CA THR A 198 -29.08 0.31 3.00
C THR A 198 -28.37 1.28 2.05
N ALA A 199 -28.33 2.57 2.39
CA ALA A 199 -27.58 3.57 1.63
C ALA A 199 -26.09 3.21 1.55
N CYS A 200 -25.48 2.86 2.69
CA CYS A 200 -24.08 2.45 2.75
C CYS A 200 -23.83 1.09 2.10
N SER A 201 -24.75 0.12 2.21
CA SER A 201 -24.58 -1.16 1.52
C SER A 201 -24.61 -1.00 0.00
N HIS A 202 -25.52 -0.18 -0.53
CA HIS A 202 -25.59 0.11 -1.96
C HIS A 202 -24.36 0.92 -2.43
N ALA A 203 -23.90 1.89 -1.63
CA ALA A 203 -22.70 2.65 -1.95
C ALA A 203 -21.44 1.78 -1.92
N GLY A 204 -21.28 0.93 -0.90
CA GLY A 204 -20.19 -0.05 -0.81
C GLY A 204 -20.20 -1.06 -1.97
N TRP A 205 -21.38 -1.51 -2.37
CA TRP A 205 -21.56 -2.38 -3.54
C TRP A 205 -21.03 -1.73 -4.83
N ARG A 206 -21.41 -0.47 -5.08
CA ARG A 206 -20.94 0.30 -6.23
C ARG A 206 -19.44 0.61 -6.16
N ALA A 207 -18.94 0.90 -4.96
CA ALA A 207 -17.53 1.22 -4.70
C ALA A 207 -16.56 0.03 -4.81
N GLY A 208 -17.06 -1.19 -5.01
CA GLY A 208 -16.23 -2.34 -5.34
C GLY A 208 -16.51 -3.60 -4.53
N HIS A 209 -17.36 -3.56 -3.50
CA HIS A 209 -17.64 -4.74 -2.67
C HIS A 209 -18.08 -5.96 -3.49
N ARG A 210 -18.78 -5.75 -4.62
CA ARG A 210 -19.20 -6.82 -5.53
C ARG A 210 -18.07 -7.71 -6.02
N HIS A 211 -16.88 -7.16 -6.25
CA HIS A 211 -15.72 -7.88 -6.78
C HIS A 211 -15.08 -8.79 -5.72
N VAL A 212 -15.21 -8.44 -4.44
CA VAL A 212 -14.58 -9.14 -3.31
C VAL A 212 -15.58 -9.92 -2.45
N CYS A 213 -16.89 -9.78 -2.72
CA CYS A 213 -17.96 -10.37 -1.91
C CYS A 213 -17.83 -11.90 -1.82
N ALA A 214 -17.62 -12.57 -2.96
CA ALA A 214 -17.47 -14.02 -3.02
C ALA A 214 -16.25 -14.51 -2.23
N ALA A 215 -15.08 -13.88 -2.42
CA ALA A 215 -13.85 -14.22 -1.74
C ALA A 215 -13.97 -14.08 -0.21
N LEU A 216 -14.56 -12.98 0.27
CA LEU A 216 -14.84 -12.78 1.70
C LEU A 216 -15.81 -13.84 2.25
N GLY A 217 -16.78 -14.27 1.44
CA GLY A 217 -17.70 -15.35 1.79
C GLY A 217 -16.97 -16.68 1.98
N ALA A 218 -16.10 -17.04 1.04
CA ALA A 218 -15.30 -18.26 1.09
C ALA A 218 -14.40 -18.30 2.34
N GLU A 219 -13.60 -17.26 2.58
CA GLU A 219 -12.71 -17.17 3.76
C GLU A 219 -13.50 -17.30 5.08
N ARG A 220 -14.68 -16.70 5.16
CA ARG A 220 -15.55 -16.83 6.33
C ARG A 220 -16.02 -18.27 6.54
N GLN A 221 -16.38 -18.98 5.48
CA GLN A 221 -16.78 -20.40 5.57
C GLN A 221 -15.63 -21.28 5.99
N GLU A 222 -14.44 -21.08 5.42
CA GLU A 222 -13.21 -21.78 5.81
C GLU A 222 -12.89 -21.56 7.29
N ARG A 223 -12.96 -20.31 7.77
CA ARG A 223 -12.76 -19.99 9.19
C ARG A 223 -13.79 -20.68 10.09
N LYS A 224 -15.05 -20.76 9.64
CA LYS A 224 -16.12 -21.47 10.37
C LYS A 224 -15.86 -22.98 10.40
N ALA A 225 -15.44 -23.57 9.29
CA ALA A 225 -15.08 -24.99 9.20
C ALA A 225 -13.90 -25.32 10.13
N ARG A 226 -12.85 -24.49 10.12
CA ARG A 226 -11.68 -24.64 11.01
C ARG A 226 -12.08 -24.59 12.49
N ARG A 227 -12.94 -23.65 12.89
CA ARG A 227 -13.45 -23.57 14.27
C ARG A 227 -14.25 -24.81 14.67
N ARG A 228 -15.05 -25.36 13.75
CA ARG A 228 -15.81 -26.61 14.01
C ARG A 228 -14.88 -27.81 14.19
N GLN A 229 -13.84 -27.92 13.35
CA GLN A 229 -12.82 -28.97 13.47
C GLN A 229 -12.07 -28.87 14.80
N GLN A 230 -11.65 -27.67 15.20
CA GLN A 230 -10.99 -27.42 16.48
C GLN A 230 -11.88 -27.76 17.67
N ALA A 231 -13.16 -27.37 17.64
CA ALA A 231 -14.12 -27.70 18.69
C ALA A 231 -14.34 -29.22 18.81
N ALA A 232 -14.46 -29.92 17.68
CA ALA A 232 -14.62 -31.38 17.66
C ALA A 232 -13.38 -32.11 18.24
N ALA A 233 -12.17 -31.64 17.90
CA ALA A 233 -10.93 -32.20 18.44
C ALA A 233 -10.83 -31.99 19.97
N ALA A 234 -11.21 -30.81 20.47
CA ALA A 234 -11.22 -30.52 21.90
C ALA A 234 -12.21 -31.41 22.67
N THR A 235 -13.40 -31.67 22.11
CA THR A 235 -14.39 -32.56 22.75
C THR A 235 -14.01 -34.05 22.67
N GLY A 236 -13.27 -34.46 21.63
CA GLY A 236 -12.84 -35.85 21.45
C GLY A 236 -11.71 -36.29 22.37
N GLY A 237 -10.84 -35.36 22.80
CA GLY A 237 -9.74 -35.65 23.74
C GLY A 237 -10.20 -35.88 25.18
N ALA A 238 -11.26 -35.21 25.62
CA ALA A 238 -11.74 -35.29 27.01
C ALA A 238 -12.38 -36.65 27.36
N GLY A 239 -12.81 -37.45 26.38
CA GLY A 239 -13.42 -38.76 26.62
C GLY A 239 -12.44 -39.95 26.64
N ALA A 240 -11.16 -39.73 26.35
CA ALA A 240 -10.17 -40.81 26.21
C ALA A 240 -9.31 -41.05 27.47
N GLU A 241 -9.31 -40.13 28.44
CA GLU A 241 -8.46 -40.21 29.64
C GLU A 241 -9.17 -40.80 30.88
N GLU A 242 -10.44 -41.20 30.75
CA GLU A 242 -11.26 -41.76 31.85
C GLU A 242 -11.51 -43.28 31.70
N ARG A 243 -10.68 -43.98 30.92
CA ARG A 243 -10.65 -45.46 30.82
C ARG A 243 -9.27 -45.99 31.17
#